data_AF-A0A7Y3D324-F1
#
_entry.id   AF-A0A7Y3D324-F1
#
_cell.length_a   1.000
_cell.length_b   1.000
_cell.length_c   1.000
_cell.angle_alpha   90.00
_cell.angle_beta   90.00
_cell.angle_gamma   90.00
#
_symmetry.space_group_name_H-M   'P 1'
#
loop_
_entity.id
_entity.type
_entity.pdbx_description
1 polymer ?
#
loop_
_entity_poly.entity_id
_entity_poly.type
_entity_poly.pdbx_seq_one_letter_code
_entity_poly.pdbx_strand_id
1 'polypeptide(L)'
;MAKVKTTFFCQNCGTQYSKWQGQCTACKEWNTIAEEILQKSEKKTYNLGSDTSNRVSKPLKINEIDGSTESRIQLKDHEFNRVLGGGLVNGSLVLLGGEPGIGKSTLLLQMALSINKKVLYVSGEESQKQIKMRADRISPDSNNCYILTETKTQNIFKQIQDLAPELLIIDSIQTLHTDYIESSAGSISQVKECTAELIKFAKETSIPVILIGHITKDGNIAGPKILEHMVDTVLQFEGDRNHVFRILRAHKNRFGSTNELGIYEMQGSGLREVSNPSELLISQKDE
;
A
#
# COMPACT_ATOMS: atom_id res chain seq x y z
N MET A 1 -8.14 -35.79 -13.07
CA MET A 1 -7.05 -34.79 -13.00
C MET A 1 -7.62 -33.45 -13.45
N ALA A 2 -7.71 -32.47 -12.56
CA ALA A 2 -8.27 -31.16 -12.89
C ALA A 2 -7.38 -30.49 -13.95
N LYS A 3 -7.97 -30.12 -15.09
CA LYS A 3 -7.26 -29.47 -16.20
C LYS A 3 -6.68 -28.15 -15.69
N VAL A 4 -5.36 -28.06 -15.61
CA VAL A 4 -4.65 -26.83 -15.26
C VAL A 4 -5.07 -25.76 -16.28
N LYS A 5 -5.75 -24.70 -15.81
CA LYS A 5 -6.15 -23.59 -16.67
C LYS A 5 -4.98 -22.62 -16.75
N THR A 6 -4.29 -22.61 -17.88
CA THR A 6 -3.26 -21.61 -18.17
C THR A 6 -3.92 -20.35 -18.75
N THR A 7 -3.36 -19.19 -18.44
CA THR A 7 -3.82 -17.89 -18.91
C THR A 7 -2.60 -17.03 -19.20
N PHE A 8 -2.68 -16.15 -20.20
CA PHE A 8 -1.55 -15.34 -20.61
C PHE A 8 -1.74 -13.90 -20.14
N PHE A 9 -0.72 -13.29 -19.56
CA PHE A 9 -0.76 -11.89 -19.10
C PHE A 9 0.38 -11.08 -19.68
N CYS A 10 0.08 -9.85 -20.10
CA CYS A 10 1.11 -8.89 -20.44
C CYS A 10 1.82 -8.42 -19.16
N GLN A 11 3.11 -8.68 -19.04
CA GLN A 11 3.98 -8.27 -17.92
C GLN A 11 4.26 -6.77 -17.86
N ASN A 12 3.79 -5.99 -18.83
CA ASN A 12 3.89 -4.52 -18.80
C ASN A 12 2.58 -3.86 -18.33
N CYS A 13 1.42 -4.32 -18.83
CA CYS A 13 0.12 -3.66 -18.55
C CYS A 13 -0.93 -4.55 -17.88
N GLY A 14 -0.63 -5.83 -17.63
CA GLY A 14 -1.52 -6.80 -16.99
C GLY A 14 -2.73 -7.23 -17.81
N THR A 15 -2.78 -6.91 -19.11
CA THR A 15 -3.88 -7.35 -19.97
C THR A 15 -3.86 -8.87 -20.10
N GLN A 16 -5.04 -9.48 -19.93
CA GLN A 16 -5.25 -10.93 -20.00
C GLN A 16 -5.54 -11.37 -21.44
N TYR A 17 -4.93 -12.48 -21.85
CA TYR A 17 -5.12 -13.13 -23.14
C TYR A 17 -5.42 -14.62 -22.95
N SER A 18 -6.23 -15.17 -23.86
CA SER A 18 -6.59 -16.59 -23.88
C SER A 18 -5.52 -17.48 -24.49
N LYS A 19 -4.59 -16.90 -25.27
CA LYS A 19 -3.46 -17.57 -25.91
C LYS A 19 -2.26 -16.64 -25.96
N TRP A 20 -1.06 -17.22 -26.06
CA TRP A 20 0.14 -16.43 -26.33
C TRP A 20 0.02 -15.69 -27.65
N GLN A 21 0.55 -14.46 -27.69
CA GLN A 21 0.68 -13.67 -28.90
C GLN A 21 1.90 -12.75 -28.77
N GLY A 22 2.54 -12.44 -29.90
CA GLY A 22 3.81 -11.70 -29.89
C GLY A 22 3.70 -10.25 -29.44
N GLN A 23 2.56 -9.59 -29.64
CA GLN A 23 2.35 -8.19 -29.27
C GLN A 23 1.12 -8.03 -28.36
N CYS A 24 1.25 -7.21 -27.31
CA CYS A 24 0.14 -6.81 -26.48
C CYS A 24 -0.75 -5.80 -27.24
N THR A 25 -2.03 -6.14 -27.42
CA THR A 25 -3.02 -5.25 -28.06
C THR A 25 -3.34 -4.00 -27.25
N ALA A 26 -3.09 -4.01 -25.93
CA ALA A 26 -3.40 -2.87 -25.06
C ALA A 26 -2.25 -1.85 -24.98
N CYS A 27 -1.01 -2.29 -24.70
CA CYS A 27 0.14 -1.39 -24.59
C CYS A 27 1.06 -1.38 -25.83
N LYS A 28 0.77 -2.20 -26.85
CA LYS A 28 1.55 -2.32 -28.10
C LYS A 28 2.99 -2.84 -27.93
N GLU A 29 3.36 -3.27 -26.74
CA GLU A 29 4.68 -3.86 -26.48
C GLU A 29 4.80 -5.29 -27.02
N TRP A 30 5.98 -5.61 -27.54
CA TRP A 30 6.31 -6.94 -28.06
C TRP A 30 6.93 -7.83 -26.96
N ASN A 31 6.70 -9.14 -27.06
CA ASN A 31 7.27 -10.17 -26.17
C ASN A 31 7.04 -9.96 -24.67
N THR A 32 6.02 -9.18 -24.30
CA THR A 32 5.65 -8.94 -22.90
C THR A 32 4.61 -9.91 -22.37
N ILE A 33 4.04 -10.78 -23.21
CA ILE A 33 2.97 -11.71 -22.81
C ILE A 33 3.60 -13.02 -22.32
N ALA A 34 3.40 -13.33 -21.04
CA ALA A 34 3.87 -14.56 -20.41
C ALA A 34 2.71 -15.48 -20.04
N GLU A 35 2.94 -16.79 -20.09
CA GLU A 35 2.02 -17.80 -19.60
C GLU A 35 2.07 -17.87 -18.08
N GLU A 36 0.91 -17.88 -17.43
CA GLU A 36 0.79 -18.08 -16.00
C GLU A 36 -0.25 -19.16 -15.70
N ILE A 37 0.07 -20.00 -14.73
CA ILE A 37 -0.78 -21.10 -14.31
C ILE A 37 -1.69 -20.60 -13.19
N LEU A 38 -2.99 -20.54 -13.45
CA LEU A 38 -3.99 -20.33 -12.40
C LEU A 38 -4.32 -21.69 -11.79
N GLN A 39 -3.60 -22.06 -10.72
CA GLN A 39 -4.08 -23.13 -9.87
C GLN A 39 -5.30 -22.64 -9.10
N LYS A 40 -6.47 -23.22 -9.37
CA LYS A 40 -7.57 -23.21 -8.39
C LYS A 40 -7.16 -24.14 -7.25
N SER A 41 -6.27 -23.69 -6.36
CA SER A 41 -6.30 -24.25 -5.02
C SER A 41 -7.65 -23.90 -4.41
N GLU A 42 -8.26 -24.84 -3.69
CA GLU A 42 -9.51 -24.58 -2.97
C GLU A 42 -9.31 -23.29 -2.17
N LYS A 43 -10.16 -22.29 -2.43
CA LYS A 43 -10.18 -21.04 -1.67
C LYS A 43 -10.46 -21.38 -0.21
N LYS A 44 -9.42 -21.68 0.57
CA LYS A 44 -9.47 -21.56 2.02
C LYS A 44 -9.53 -20.07 2.28
N THR A 45 -10.75 -19.55 2.20
CA THR A 45 -11.09 -18.24 2.73
C THR A 45 -10.49 -18.20 4.12
N TYR A 46 -9.63 -17.22 4.37
CA TYR A 46 -9.16 -16.91 5.71
C TYR A 46 -10.39 -16.72 6.60
N ASN A 47 -10.77 -17.78 7.33
CA ASN A 47 -11.74 -17.67 8.40
C ASN A 47 -10.98 -17.05 9.57
N LEU A 48 -10.86 -15.72 9.57
CA LEU A 48 -10.65 -15.00 10.82
C LEU A 48 -11.85 -15.36 11.70
N GLY A 49 -11.60 -16.12 12.76
CA GLY A 49 -12.60 -16.78 13.59
C GLY A 49 -13.61 -15.83 14.21
N SER A 50 -14.62 -15.46 13.45
CA SER A 50 -15.83 -14.84 13.94
C SER A 50 -17.02 -15.49 13.25
N ASP A 51 -18.03 -15.85 14.04
CA ASP A 51 -19.38 -16.24 13.65
C ASP A 51 -20.13 -15.12 12.91
N THR A 52 -19.46 -14.38 12.02
CA THR A 52 -20.15 -13.58 11.03
C THR A 52 -20.63 -14.53 9.95
N SER A 53 -21.80 -15.12 10.21
CA SER A 53 -22.71 -15.65 9.19
C SER A 53 -22.48 -14.92 7.87
N ASN A 54 -22.40 -15.65 6.74
CA ASN A 54 -22.48 -15.13 5.38
C ASN A 54 -23.62 -14.10 5.23
N ARG A 55 -23.40 -12.85 5.68
CA ARG A 55 -24.32 -11.74 5.51
C ARG A 55 -24.16 -11.36 4.06
N VAL A 56 -24.90 -12.05 3.21
CA VAL A 56 -25.08 -11.65 1.82
C VAL A 56 -25.59 -10.22 1.88
N SER A 57 -24.76 -9.28 1.39
CA SER A 57 -25.12 -7.88 1.35
C SER A 57 -26.43 -7.73 0.58
N LYS A 58 -27.41 -7.08 1.19
CA LYS A 58 -28.72 -6.84 0.57
C LYS A 58 -28.69 -5.50 -0.13
N PRO A 59 -29.30 -5.36 -1.33
CA PRO A 59 -29.44 -4.07 -1.95
C PRO A 59 -30.30 -3.17 -1.05
N LEU A 60 -29.79 -1.98 -0.75
CA LEU A 60 -30.49 -0.92 -0.03
C LEU A 60 -30.74 0.25 -0.98
N LYS A 61 -31.82 0.98 -0.79
CA LYS A 61 -32.02 2.25 -1.53
C LYS A 61 -31.02 3.27 -1.04
N ILE A 62 -30.60 4.19 -1.90
CA ILE A 62 -29.64 5.25 -1.54
C ILE A 62 -30.08 6.06 -0.30
N ASN A 63 -31.38 6.28 -0.13
CA ASN A 63 -31.95 7.00 1.02
C ASN A 63 -31.99 6.17 2.32
N GLU A 64 -31.77 4.86 2.23
CA GLU A 64 -31.72 3.94 3.37
C GLU A 64 -30.27 3.70 3.84
N ILE A 65 -29.29 4.22 3.10
CA ILE A 65 -27.87 4.13 3.44
C ILE A 65 -27.53 5.28 4.39
N ASP A 66 -26.93 4.94 5.53
CA ASP A 66 -26.42 5.95 6.45
C ASP A 66 -25.32 6.76 5.76
N GLY A 67 -25.51 8.08 5.70
CA GLY A 67 -24.55 9.03 5.13
C GLY A 67 -23.55 9.57 6.15
N SER A 68 -23.50 8.99 7.36
CA SER A 68 -22.54 9.36 8.38
C SER A 68 -21.11 9.25 7.87
N THR A 69 -20.25 10.19 8.28
CA THR A 69 -18.86 10.24 7.85
C THR A 69 -18.12 8.97 8.31
N GLU A 70 -17.42 8.34 7.36
CA GLU A 70 -16.56 7.18 7.60
C GLU A 70 -15.66 7.37 8.84
N SER A 71 -15.52 6.32 9.65
CA SER A 71 -14.64 6.34 10.83
C SER A 71 -13.18 6.46 10.40
N ARG A 72 -12.47 7.45 10.95
CA ARG A 72 -11.06 7.74 10.65
C ARG A 72 -10.17 7.57 11.87
N ILE A 73 -8.97 7.06 11.63
CA ILE A 73 -7.87 7.10 12.57
C ILE A 73 -7.11 8.41 12.35
N GLN A 74 -7.18 9.30 13.34
CA GLN A 74 -6.38 10.52 13.34
C GLN A 74 -4.92 10.17 13.60
N LEU A 75 -4.05 10.55 12.67
CA LEU A 75 -2.60 10.37 12.81
C LEU A 75 -2.00 11.59 13.52
N LYS A 76 -0.76 11.46 14.02
CA LYS A 76 -0.05 12.62 14.58
C LYS A 76 0.51 13.55 13.51
N ASP A 77 0.78 13.00 12.33
CA ASP A 77 1.31 13.73 11.18
C ASP A 77 0.18 14.54 10.51
N HIS A 78 0.26 15.87 10.60
CA HIS A 78 -0.78 16.78 10.12
C HIS A 78 -0.81 16.85 8.59
N GLU A 79 0.37 16.88 7.96
CA GLU A 79 0.49 16.88 6.50
C GLU A 79 -0.06 15.57 5.90
N PHE A 80 0.20 14.42 6.54
CA PHE A 80 -0.31 13.13 6.10
C PHE A 80 -1.83 13.04 6.28
N ASN A 81 -2.37 13.51 7.41
CA ASN A 81 -3.82 13.61 7.61
C ASN A 81 -4.49 14.48 6.56
N ARG A 82 -3.90 15.64 6.23
CA ARG A 82 -4.40 16.57 5.21
C ARG A 82 -4.52 15.86 3.85
N VAL A 83 -3.45 15.21 3.41
CA VAL A 83 -3.42 14.46 2.14
C VAL A 83 -4.43 13.30 2.12
N LEU A 84 -4.67 12.65 3.25
CA LEU A 84 -5.67 11.59 3.40
C LEU A 84 -7.12 12.12 3.48
N GLY A 85 -7.34 13.43 3.52
CA GLY A 85 -8.67 14.03 3.66
C GLY A 85 -9.20 14.01 5.10
N GLY A 86 -8.31 14.20 6.08
CA GLY A 86 -8.62 14.28 7.50
C GLY A 86 -8.25 13.06 8.34
N GLY A 87 -7.54 12.08 7.76
CA GLY A 87 -7.06 10.89 8.48
C GLY A 87 -7.38 9.58 7.76
N LEU A 88 -6.87 8.48 8.31
CA LEU A 88 -6.90 7.16 7.68
C LEU A 88 -8.26 6.49 7.88
N VAL A 89 -8.98 6.21 6.79
CA VAL A 89 -10.32 5.60 6.85
C VAL A 89 -10.24 4.12 7.20
N ASN A 90 -11.08 3.65 8.13
CA ASN A 90 -11.16 2.23 8.50
C ASN A 90 -11.53 1.35 7.29
N GLY A 91 -10.91 0.17 7.22
CA GLY A 91 -11.11 -0.78 6.12
C GLY A 91 -10.76 -0.24 4.73
N SER A 92 -9.94 0.80 4.65
CA SER A 92 -9.43 1.34 3.39
C SER A 92 -8.08 0.73 3.01
N LEU A 93 -7.79 0.76 1.69
CA LEU A 93 -6.47 0.45 1.15
C LEU A 93 -5.83 1.73 0.61
N VAL A 94 -4.65 2.08 1.13
CA VAL A 94 -3.86 3.24 0.69
C VAL A 94 -2.58 2.75 0.03
N LEU A 95 -2.29 3.21 -1.19
CA LEU A 95 -1.02 2.97 -1.88
C LEU A 95 -0.12 4.20 -1.75
N LEU A 96 1.10 4.03 -1.23
CA LEU A 96 2.15 5.05 -1.24
C LEU A 96 3.19 4.70 -2.31
N GLY A 97 3.09 5.40 -3.43
CA GLY A 97 4.03 5.37 -4.54
C GLY A 97 5.19 6.35 -4.36
N GLY A 98 6.31 6.10 -5.02
CA GLY A 98 7.45 7.02 -5.09
C GLY A 98 8.74 6.33 -5.47
N GLU A 99 9.75 7.12 -5.85
CA GLU A 99 11.06 6.60 -6.24
C GLU A 99 11.78 5.88 -5.08
N PRO A 100 12.64 4.87 -5.35
CA PRO A 100 13.50 4.28 -4.34
C PRO A 100 14.36 5.35 -3.63
N GLY A 101 14.41 5.30 -2.30
CA GLY A 101 15.19 6.28 -1.51
C GLY A 101 14.49 7.63 -1.24
N ILE A 102 13.27 7.85 -1.75
CA ILE A 102 12.50 9.07 -1.44
C ILE A 102 12.00 9.13 0.02
N GLY A 103 12.14 8.05 0.80
CA GLY A 103 11.79 8.05 2.22
C GLY A 103 10.39 7.54 2.54
N LYS A 104 9.74 6.78 1.64
CA LYS A 104 8.43 6.13 1.88
C LYS A 104 8.42 5.29 3.16
N SER A 105 9.36 4.36 3.29
CA SER A 105 9.50 3.53 4.48
C SER A 105 9.81 4.37 5.73
N THR A 106 10.53 5.49 5.58
CA THR A 106 10.81 6.40 6.70
C THR A 106 9.53 7.08 7.18
N LEU A 107 8.70 7.59 6.25
CA LEU A 107 7.41 8.22 6.56
C LEU A 107 6.47 7.24 7.26
N LEU A 108 6.31 6.04 6.70
CA LEU A 108 5.41 5.05 7.27
C LEU A 108 5.91 4.49 8.60
N LEU A 109 7.22 4.31 8.76
CA LEU A 109 7.80 3.90 10.04
C LEU A 109 7.60 4.98 11.12
N GLN A 110 7.81 6.25 10.79
CA GLN A 110 7.51 7.38 11.70
C GLN A 110 6.07 7.40 12.16
N MET A 111 5.14 7.26 11.20
CA MET A 111 3.72 7.20 11.51
C MET A 111 3.38 5.99 12.39
N ALA A 112 3.92 4.80 12.06
CA ALA A 112 3.71 3.57 12.82
C ALA A 112 4.24 3.65 14.25
N LEU A 113 5.38 4.33 14.45
CA LEU A 113 5.98 4.50 15.78
C LEU A 113 5.23 5.54 16.62
N SER A 114 4.64 6.55 15.98
CA SER A 114 4.02 7.70 16.67
C SER A 114 2.56 7.45 17.05
N ILE A 115 1.85 6.56 16.36
CA ILE A 115 0.43 6.28 16.57
C ILE A 115 0.17 5.47 17.86
N ASN A 116 -0.89 5.82 18.60
CA ASN A 116 -1.30 5.08 19.80
C ASN A 116 -2.28 3.94 19.45
N LYS A 117 -1.87 3.11 18.50
CA LYS A 117 -2.65 1.99 17.94
C LYS A 117 -1.72 0.82 17.72
N LYS A 118 -2.25 -0.41 17.81
CA LYS A 118 -1.44 -1.60 17.53
C LYS A 118 -1.14 -1.68 16.02
N VAL A 119 0.10 -1.45 15.62
CA VAL A 119 0.51 -1.49 14.20
C VAL A 119 1.29 -2.75 13.91
N LEU A 120 0.94 -3.46 12.83
CA LEU A 120 1.77 -4.49 12.25
C LEU A 120 2.47 -3.91 11.01
N TYR A 121 3.79 -3.74 11.10
CA TYR A 121 4.65 -3.36 9.98
C TYR A 121 5.30 -4.61 9.40
N VAL A 122 4.90 -4.99 8.19
CA VAL A 122 5.45 -6.13 7.48
C VAL A 122 6.48 -5.64 6.49
N SER A 123 7.69 -6.21 6.54
CA SER A 123 8.71 -5.95 5.52
C SER A 123 9.20 -7.23 4.87
N GLY A 124 9.30 -7.20 3.54
CA GLY A 124 10.00 -8.22 2.76
C GLY A 124 11.40 -7.80 2.30
N GLU A 125 11.73 -6.50 2.41
CA GLU A 125 13.00 -5.95 1.90
C GLU A 125 14.07 -5.81 2.97
N GLU A 126 13.70 -5.37 4.18
CA GLU A 126 14.65 -5.08 5.25
C GLU A 126 14.55 -6.10 6.39
N SER A 127 15.70 -6.38 7.03
CA SER A 127 15.71 -7.21 8.23
C SER A 127 15.18 -6.46 9.46
N GLN A 128 14.68 -7.20 10.46
CA GLN A 128 14.21 -6.62 11.74
C GLN A 128 15.28 -5.74 12.40
N LYS A 129 16.56 -6.12 12.31
CA LYS A 129 17.68 -5.34 12.86
C LYS A 129 17.84 -4.00 12.14
N GLN A 130 17.72 -3.97 10.82
CA GLN A 130 17.81 -2.74 10.03
C GLN A 130 16.66 -1.79 10.36
N ILE A 131 15.43 -2.33 10.45
CA ILE A 131 14.26 -1.54 10.83
C ILE A 131 14.41 -0.98 12.25
N LYS A 132 14.88 -1.80 13.21
CA LYS A 132 15.12 -1.36 14.59
C LYS A 132 16.13 -0.20 14.66
N MET A 133 17.26 -0.29 13.96
CA MET A 133 18.24 0.81 13.88
C MET A 133 17.68 2.11 13.31
N ARG A 134 16.68 2.02 12.41
CA ARG A 134 15.97 3.20 11.90
C ARG A 134 14.97 3.74 12.92
N ALA A 135 14.20 2.84 13.54
CA ALA A 135 13.23 3.19 14.57
C ALA A 135 13.89 3.91 15.76
N ASP A 136 15.06 3.44 16.21
CA ASP A 136 15.82 4.05 17.31
C ASP A 136 16.24 5.50 17.03
N ARG A 137 16.50 5.84 15.75
CA ARG A 137 16.82 7.21 15.34
C ARG A 137 15.60 8.12 15.26
N ILE A 138 14.46 7.54 14.95
CA ILE A 138 13.20 8.26 14.70
C ILE A 138 12.45 8.51 16.02
N SER A 139 12.17 7.44 16.76
CA SER A 139 11.37 7.48 17.98
C SER A 139 11.69 6.23 18.82
N PRO A 140 12.59 6.35 19.82
CA PRO A 140 13.09 5.20 20.58
C PRO A 140 12.05 4.56 21.51
N ASP A 141 10.94 5.25 21.82
CA ASP A 141 10.00 4.86 22.89
C ASP A 141 8.67 4.23 22.39
N SER A 142 8.61 3.78 21.13
CA SER A 142 7.37 3.20 20.61
C SER A 142 7.15 1.77 21.07
N ASN A 143 6.06 1.54 21.81
CA ASN A 143 5.68 0.22 22.34
C ASN A 143 4.59 -0.49 21.52
N ASN A 144 4.00 0.17 20.52
CA ASN A 144 2.82 -0.33 19.82
C ASN A 144 3.07 -0.78 18.37
N CYS A 145 4.32 -0.72 17.90
CA CYS A 145 4.72 -1.09 16.54
C CYS A 145 5.40 -2.48 16.53
N TYR A 146 4.76 -3.43 15.85
CA TYR A 146 5.23 -4.81 15.72
C TYR A 146 5.82 -5.02 14.33
N ILE A 147 7.07 -5.51 14.27
CA ILE A 147 7.77 -5.74 13.00
C ILE A 147 7.74 -7.21 12.63
N LEU A 148 7.22 -7.53 11.45
CA LEU A 148 7.22 -8.86 10.87
C LEU A 148 8.05 -8.87 9.59
N THR A 149 9.07 -9.72 9.52
CA THR A 149 9.81 -9.96 8.26
C THR A 149 9.31 -11.22 7.61
N GLU A 150 8.38 -11.06 6.66
CA GLU A 150 7.70 -12.14 5.97
C GLU A 150 7.27 -11.67 4.57
N THR A 151 7.34 -12.56 3.60
CA THR A 151 6.98 -12.28 2.19
C THR A 151 5.76 -13.08 1.75
N LYS A 152 5.39 -14.13 2.48
CA LYS A 152 4.23 -14.96 2.14
C LYS A 152 2.95 -14.40 2.75
N THR A 153 1.99 -14.00 1.91
CA THR A 153 0.71 -13.41 2.35
C THR A 153 -0.02 -14.33 3.33
N GLN A 154 0.07 -15.64 3.12
CA GLN A 154 -0.59 -16.61 3.98
C GLN A 154 -0.08 -16.62 5.43
N ASN A 155 1.24 -16.46 5.59
CA ASN A 155 1.88 -16.41 6.90
C ASN A 155 1.59 -15.08 7.59
N ILE A 156 1.56 -13.99 6.83
CA ILE A 156 1.18 -12.66 7.34
C ILE A 156 -0.22 -12.71 7.94
N PHE A 157 -1.21 -13.25 7.22
CA PHE A 157 -2.57 -13.36 7.74
C PHE A 157 -2.68 -14.24 8.99
N LYS A 158 -1.85 -15.27 9.11
CA LYS A 158 -1.79 -16.08 10.34
C LYS A 158 -1.31 -15.25 11.54
N GLN A 159 -0.27 -14.45 11.36
CA GLN A 159 0.24 -13.56 12.43
C GLN A 159 -0.78 -12.46 12.79
N ILE A 160 -1.53 -11.96 11.81
CA ILE A 160 -2.60 -10.98 12.03
C ILE A 160 -3.70 -11.54 12.94
N GLN A 161 -4.05 -12.83 12.80
CA GLN A 161 -5.06 -13.47 13.65
C GLN A 161 -4.65 -13.48 15.12
N ASP A 162 -3.38 -13.78 15.40
CA ASP A 162 -2.86 -13.85 16.77
C ASP A 162 -2.63 -12.45 17.37
N LEU A 163 -2.12 -11.51 16.55
CA LEU A 163 -1.76 -10.17 17.00
C LEU A 163 -2.97 -9.24 17.13
N ALA A 164 -3.97 -9.38 16.26
CA ALA A 164 -5.11 -8.49 16.10
C ALA A 164 -4.69 -6.99 16.03
N PRO A 165 -3.97 -6.58 14.96
CA PRO A 165 -3.55 -5.18 14.76
C PRO A 165 -4.73 -4.28 14.40
N GLU A 166 -4.56 -2.98 14.63
CA GLU A 166 -5.51 -1.93 14.25
C GLU A 166 -5.07 -1.16 13.00
N LEU A 167 -3.83 -1.39 12.54
CA LEU A 167 -3.26 -0.86 11.30
C LEU A 167 -2.26 -1.86 10.73
N LEU A 168 -2.33 -2.11 9.42
CA LEU A 168 -1.38 -2.94 8.69
C LEU A 168 -0.57 -2.08 7.71
N ILE A 169 0.75 -2.21 7.74
CA ILE A 169 1.66 -1.57 6.78
C ILE A 169 2.45 -2.67 6.07
N ILE A 170 2.53 -2.59 4.74
CA ILE A 170 3.27 -3.53 3.89
C ILE A 170 4.40 -2.78 3.14
N ASP A 171 5.64 -3.16 3.41
CA ASP A 171 6.86 -2.60 2.81
C ASP A 171 7.74 -3.68 2.16
N SER A 172 7.55 -4.03 0.90
CA SER A 172 6.67 -3.43 -0.11
C SER A 172 5.81 -4.50 -0.80
N ILE A 173 4.77 -4.08 -1.52
CA ILE A 173 3.86 -5.01 -2.21
C ILE A 173 4.58 -5.88 -3.24
N GLN A 174 5.69 -5.39 -3.82
CA GLN A 174 6.49 -6.13 -4.80
C GLN A 174 7.17 -7.37 -4.20
N THR A 175 7.40 -7.38 -2.89
CA THR A 175 8.05 -8.52 -2.22
C THR A 175 7.09 -9.64 -1.84
N LEU A 176 5.79 -9.36 -1.87
CA LEU A 176 4.80 -10.34 -1.46
C LEU A 176 4.60 -11.41 -2.53
N HIS A 177 4.30 -12.62 -2.06
CA HIS A 177 3.85 -13.72 -2.90
C HIS A 177 2.75 -14.53 -2.21
N THR A 178 1.89 -15.11 -3.03
CA THR A 178 0.77 -15.95 -2.64
C THR A 178 0.83 -17.30 -3.35
N ASP A 179 0.49 -18.37 -2.62
CA ASP A 179 0.41 -19.74 -3.18
C ASP A 179 -0.78 -19.91 -4.14
N TYR A 180 -1.69 -18.93 -4.22
CA TYR A 180 -2.86 -18.99 -5.10
C TYR A 180 -2.51 -18.86 -6.59
N ILE A 181 -1.33 -18.33 -6.92
CA ILE A 181 -0.86 -18.16 -8.29
C ILE A 181 0.57 -18.70 -8.40
N GLU A 182 0.83 -19.48 -9.44
CA GLU A 182 2.15 -20.02 -9.73
C GLU A 182 2.93 -19.00 -10.60
N SER A 183 3.34 -17.90 -9.99
CA SER A 183 4.14 -16.84 -10.61
C SER A 183 5.16 -16.25 -9.62
N SER A 184 6.24 -15.67 -10.13
CA SER A 184 7.31 -15.12 -9.29
C SER A 184 6.87 -13.88 -8.52
N ALA A 185 7.40 -13.70 -7.31
CA ALA A 185 7.22 -12.47 -6.54
C ALA A 185 7.62 -11.24 -7.38
N GLY A 186 6.87 -10.15 -7.24
CA GLY A 186 7.06 -8.94 -8.04
C GLY A 186 6.49 -9.00 -9.46
N SER A 187 6.02 -10.16 -9.94
CA SER A 187 5.21 -10.22 -11.17
C SER A 187 3.90 -9.47 -10.99
N ILE A 188 3.35 -8.94 -12.09
CA ILE A 188 2.09 -8.18 -12.05
C ILE A 188 0.96 -9.00 -11.43
N SER A 189 0.88 -10.30 -11.75
CA SER A 189 -0.18 -11.16 -11.24
C SER A 189 -0.03 -11.49 -9.77
N GLN A 190 1.20 -11.74 -9.26
CA GLN A 190 1.43 -11.87 -7.81
C GLN A 190 0.98 -10.60 -7.08
N VAL A 191 1.44 -9.44 -7.55
CA VAL A 191 1.13 -8.14 -6.96
C VAL A 191 -0.38 -7.88 -6.96
N LYS A 192 -1.06 -8.17 -8.06
CA LYS A 192 -2.51 -8.01 -8.20
C LYS A 192 -3.29 -8.91 -7.24
N GLU A 193 -2.91 -10.19 -7.15
CA GLU A 193 -3.62 -11.14 -6.28
C GLU A 193 -3.38 -10.83 -4.80
N CYS A 194 -2.12 -10.56 -4.40
CA CYS A 194 -1.81 -10.16 -3.03
C CYS A 194 -2.57 -8.89 -2.64
N THR A 195 -2.68 -7.92 -3.55
CA THR A 195 -3.49 -6.71 -3.32
C THR A 195 -4.98 -7.04 -3.18
N ALA A 196 -5.52 -7.95 -3.98
CA ALA A 196 -6.91 -8.38 -3.87
C ALA A 196 -7.20 -9.07 -2.52
N GLU A 197 -6.28 -9.90 -2.03
CA GLU A 197 -6.36 -10.51 -0.71
C GLU A 197 -6.35 -9.45 0.41
N LEU A 198 -5.47 -8.45 0.31
CA LEU A 198 -5.39 -7.35 1.28
C LEU A 198 -6.61 -6.44 1.26
N ILE A 199 -7.20 -6.17 0.09
CA ILE A 199 -8.47 -5.44 -0.04
C ILE A 199 -9.58 -6.19 0.67
N LYS A 200 -9.69 -7.50 0.42
CA LYS A 200 -10.70 -8.34 1.06
C LYS A 200 -10.53 -8.30 2.58
N PHE A 201 -9.31 -8.49 3.06
CA PHE A 201 -8.97 -8.39 4.47
C PHE A 201 -9.38 -7.03 5.08
N ALA A 202 -9.02 -5.91 4.44
CA ALA A 202 -9.34 -4.57 4.93
C ALA A 202 -10.85 -4.36 5.07
N LYS A 203 -11.63 -4.76 4.05
CA LYS A 203 -13.10 -4.60 4.06
C LYS A 203 -13.79 -5.51 5.07
N GLU A 204 -13.33 -6.74 5.24
CA GLU A 204 -13.93 -7.70 6.17
C GLU A 204 -13.62 -7.36 7.64
N THR A 205 -12.43 -6.84 7.91
CA THR A 205 -11.97 -6.57 9.29
C THR A 205 -12.13 -5.11 9.71
N SER A 206 -12.44 -4.20 8.78
CA SER A 206 -12.40 -2.75 8.99
C SER A 206 -11.02 -2.23 9.43
N ILE A 207 -9.95 -3.01 9.26
CA ILE A 207 -8.57 -2.60 9.53
C ILE A 207 -8.01 -1.89 8.29
N PRO A 208 -7.54 -0.64 8.40
CA PRO A 208 -6.89 0.03 7.28
C PRO A 208 -5.53 -0.60 6.95
N VAL A 209 -5.19 -0.60 5.67
CA VAL A 209 -3.93 -1.15 5.15
C VAL A 209 -3.22 -0.11 4.30
N ILE A 210 -1.92 0.09 4.54
CA ILE A 210 -1.07 0.97 3.74
C ILE A 210 0.00 0.13 3.03
N LEU A 211 0.07 0.26 1.71
CA LEU A 211 1.00 -0.46 0.85
C LEU A 211 2.08 0.49 0.33
N ILE A 212 3.34 0.10 0.43
CA ILE A 212 4.42 0.77 -0.30
C ILE A 212 4.53 0.13 -1.69
N GLY A 213 4.57 0.98 -2.71
CA GLY A 213 4.87 0.59 -4.08
C GLY A 213 6.07 1.38 -4.63
N HIS A 214 7.07 0.66 -5.16
CA HIS A 214 8.20 1.27 -5.87
C HIS A 214 7.85 1.69 -7.30
N ILE A 215 8.24 2.92 -7.67
CA ILE A 215 8.21 3.43 -9.05
C ILE A 215 9.56 3.16 -9.71
N THR A 216 9.56 2.54 -10.90
CA THR A 216 10.80 2.35 -11.67
C THR A 216 11.14 3.60 -12.49
N LYS A 217 12.39 3.71 -12.98
CA LYS A 217 12.96 4.92 -13.60
C LYS A 217 12.19 5.47 -14.81
N ASP A 218 11.31 4.69 -15.42
CA ASP A 218 10.46 5.14 -16.54
C ASP A 218 9.14 5.79 -16.07
N GLY A 219 9.03 6.15 -14.79
CA GLY A 219 7.80 6.67 -14.18
C GLY A 219 6.69 5.62 -14.02
N ASN A 220 6.93 4.41 -14.52
CA ASN A 220 6.06 3.26 -14.35
C ASN A 220 6.48 2.53 -13.07
N ILE A 221 5.63 2.51 -12.04
CA ILE A 221 5.60 1.39 -11.07
C ILE A 221 5.70 0.07 -11.88
N ALA A 222 6.36 -0.95 -11.39
CA ALA A 222 6.16 -2.30 -11.94
C ALA A 222 4.65 -2.65 -11.77
N GLY A 223 3.82 -2.37 -12.79
CA GLY A 223 2.35 -2.50 -12.77
C GLY A 223 1.52 -1.34 -12.15
N PRO A 224 1.76 -0.04 -12.47
CA PRO A 224 1.22 1.14 -11.77
C PRO A 224 -0.29 1.26 -11.84
N LYS A 225 -0.81 1.32 -13.06
CA LYS A 225 -2.21 1.63 -13.30
C LYS A 225 -3.13 0.60 -12.68
N ILE A 226 -2.70 -0.65 -12.61
CA ILE A 226 -3.54 -1.74 -12.09
C ILE A 226 -3.80 -1.53 -10.60
N LEU A 227 -2.74 -1.29 -9.82
CA LEU A 227 -2.88 -1.05 -8.39
C LEU A 227 -3.63 0.24 -8.11
N GLU A 228 -3.33 1.32 -8.85
CA GLU A 228 -4.00 2.62 -8.70
C GLU A 228 -5.53 2.50 -8.85
N HIS A 229 -6.01 1.66 -9.76
CA HIS A 229 -7.44 1.44 -9.93
C HIS A 229 -8.06 0.56 -8.84
N MET A 230 -7.29 -0.38 -8.27
CA MET A 230 -7.74 -1.32 -7.23
C MET A 230 -7.88 -0.69 -5.84
N VAL A 231 -6.97 0.20 -5.46
CA VAL A 231 -6.93 0.79 -4.12
C VAL A 231 -7.93 1.93 -3.94
N ASP A 232 -8.22 2.31 -2.69
CA ASP A 232 -9.15 3.42 -2.41
C ASP A 232 -8.45 4.78 -2.52
N THR A 233 -7.20 4.86 -2.07
CA THR A 233 -6.37 6.08 -2.09
C THR A 233 -5.00 5.79 -2.68
N VAL A 234 -4.51 6.66 -3.57
CA VAL A 234 -3.17 6.63 -4.15
C VAL A 234 -2.47 7.92 -3.76
N LEU A 235 -1.40 7.78 -3.00
CA LEU A 235 -0.49 8.83 -2.61
C LEU A 235 0.83 8.67 -3.34
N GLN A 236 1.41 9.80 -3.72
CA GLN A 236 2.61 9.87 -4.52
C GLN A 236 3.63 10.72 -3.75
N PHE A 237 4.78 10.13 -3.42
CA PHE A 237 5.85 10.81 -2.72
C PHE A 237 6.99 11.16 -3.68
N GLU A 238 7.17 12.45 -3.90
CA GLU A 238 8.01 13.05 -4.93
C GLU A 238 9.08 13.93 -4.30
N GLY A 239 10.20 14.12 -5.00
CA GLY A 239 11.29 14.99 -4.58
C GLY A 239 12.59 14.49 -5.18
N ASP A 240 13.35 15.39 -5.80
CA ASP A 240 14.69 15.07 -6.31
C ASP A 240 15.73 15.17 -5.18
N ARG A 241 16.90 14.57 -5.38
CA ARG A 241 18.07 14.70 -4.50
C ARG A 241 18.50 16.15 -4.28
N ASN A 242 18.24 17.01 -5.26
CA ASN A 242 18.55 18.45 -5.21
C ASN A 242 17.45 19.27 -4.53
N HIS A 243 16.24 18.71 -4.38
CA HIS A 243 15.16 19.38 -3.67
C HIS A 243 15.30 19.13 -2.17
N VAL A 244 15.41 20.21 -1.41
CA VAL A 244 15.36 20.19 0.06
C VAL A 244 14.05 19.56 0.55
N PHE A 245 12.96 19.78 -0.20
CA PHE A 245 11.63 19.31 0.15
C PHE A 245 11.21 18.07 -0.63
N ARG A 246 10.42 17.24 0.06
CA ARG A 246 9.72 16.08 -0.46
C ARG A 246 8.23 16.34 -0.37
N ILE A 247 7.54 16.10 -1.46
CA ILE A 247 6.15 16.44 -1.67
C ILE A 247 5.34 15.16 -1.68
N LEU A 248 4.35 15.09 -0.80
CA LEU A 248 3.36 14.03 -0.79
C LEU A 248 2.06 14.56 -1.43
N ARG A 249 1.59 13.92 -2.50
CA ARG A 249 0.39 14.34 -3.22
C ARG A 249 -0.61 13.21 -3.33
N ALA A 250 -1.90 13.51 -3.20
CA ALA A 250 -2.96 12.56 -3.52
C ALA A 250 -3.22 12.53 -5.03
N HIS A 251 -2.97 11.40 -5.69
CA HIS A 251 -3.33 11.19 -7.10
C HIS A 251 -4.76 10.66 -7.24
N LYS A 252 -5.19 9.85 -6.27
CA LYS A 252 -6.55 9.32 -6.14
C LYS A 252 -6.93 9.35 -4.66
N ASN A 253 -8.08 9.91 -4.32
CA ASN A 253 -8.58 9.82 -2.95
C ASN A 253 -10.10 9.70 -3.00
N ARG A 254 -10.64 8.52 -2.66
CA ARG A 254 -12.09 8.30 -2.59
C ARG A 254 -12.74 8.99 -1.39
N PHE A 255 -11.94 9.42 -0.42
CA PHE A 255 -12.39 9.94 0.86
C PHE A 255 -12.00 11.41 1.08
N GLY A 256 -11.45 12.08 0.07
CA GLY A 256 -10.91 13.43 0.22
C GLY A 256 -10.51 14.05 -1.12
N SER A 257 -10.00 15.27 -1.06
CA SER A 257 -9.54 16.01 -2.23
C SER A 257 -8.21 15.47 -2.76
N THR A 258 -8.01 15.50 -4.07
CA THR A 258 -6.71 15.23 -4.72
C THR A 258 -5.82 16.47 -4.83
N ASN A 259 -6.34 17.64 -4.47
CA ASN A 259 -5.58 18.90 -4.52
C ASN A 259 -4.74 19.15 -3.28
N GLU A 260 -4.92 18.32 -2.24
CA GLU A 260 -4.13 18.41 -1.01
C GLU A 260 -2.69 17.95 -1.23
N LEU A 261 -1.80 18.59 -0.50
CA LEU A 261 -0.37 18.36 -0.57
C LEU A 261 0.22 18.36 0.84
N GLY A 262 1.14 17.44 1.07
CA GLY A 262 1.97 17.36 2.26
C GLY A 262 3.40 17.73 1.92
N ILE A 263 4.03 18.61 2.70
CA ILE A 263 5.43 19.00 2.47
C ILE A 263 6.29 18.49 3.62
N TYR A 264 7.39 17.83 3.26
CA TYR A 264 8.34 17.26 4.20
C TYR A 264 9.77 17.69 3.88
N GLU A 265 10.60 17.75 4.91
CA GLU A 265 12.05 17.93 4.80
C GLU A 265 12.75 16.72 5.42
N MET A 266 13.73 16.15 4.71
CA MET A 266 14.51 15.03 5.25
C MET A 266 15.63 15.55 6.15
N GLN A 267 15.60 15.16 7.42
CA GLN A 267 16.59 15.45 8.43
C GLN A 267 17.24 14.17 8.95
N GLY A 268 18.28 14.29 9.78
CA GLY A 268 18.98 13.12 10.35
C GLY A 268 18.10 12.23 11.23
N SER A 269 17.07 12.81 11.86
CA SER A 269 16.07 12.14 12.69
C SER A 269 14.87 11.58 11.91
N GLY A 270 14.77 11.85 10.59
CA GLY A 270 13.64 11.43 9.76
C GLY A 270 13.05 12.58 8.94
N LEU A 271 11.80 12.43 8.52
CA LEU A 271 11.02 13.42 7.78
C LEU A 271 10.32 14.38 8.74
N ARG A 272 10.60 15.68 8.61
CA ARG A 272 9.93 16.75 9.35
C ARG A 272 8.85 17.37 8.49
N GLU A 273 7.66 17.58 9.06
CA GLU A 273 6.57 18.33 8.42
C GLU A 273 6.92 19.81 8.23
N VAL A 274 6.53 20.36 7.08
CA VAL A 274 6.74 21.77 6.73
C VAL A 274 5.38 22.43 6.49
N SER A 275 4.84 23.07 7.53
CA SER A 275 3.52 23.72 7.48
C SER A 275 3.51 25.06 6.74
N ASN A 276 4.63 25.78 6.69
CA ASN A 276 4.75 27.05 5.99
C ASN A 276 5.96 27.06 5.04
N PRO A 277 5.78 26.72 3.75
CA PRO A 277 6.87 26.72 2.77
C PRO A 277 7.35 28.14 2.44
N SER A 278 6.55 29.18 2.68
CA SER A 278 6.87 30.56 2.33
C SER A 278 7.95 31.19 3.23
N GLU A 279 8.03 30.80 4.50
CA GLU A 279 9.06 31.30 5.43
C GLU A 279 10.49 30.97 4.95
N LEU A 280 10.67 29.83 4.29
CA LEU A 280 11.98 29.33 3.85
C LEU A 280 12.41 29.89 2.47
N LEU A 281 11.44 30.33 1.65
CA LEU A 281 11.72 31.02 0.38
C LEU A 281 12.14 32.47 0.58
N ILE A 282 11.76 33.08 1.71
CA ILE A 282 12.14 34.45 2.08
C ILE A 282 13.56 34.44 2.68
N SER A 283 13.91 33.44 3.50
CA SER A 283 15.23 33.36 4.13
C SER A 283 16.41 33.16 3.16
N GLN A 284 16.16 32.72 1.93
CA GLN A 284 17.21 32.61 0.89
C GLN A 284 17.54 33.93 0.18
N LYS A 285 16.80 35.02 0.44
CA LYS A 285 17.03 36.32 -0.21
C LYS A 285 17.86 37.31 0.63
N ASP A 286 18.19 36.97 1.87
CA ASP A 286 18.88 37.86 2.82
C ASP A 286 20.35 37.47 3.10
N GLU A 287 20.98 36.69 2.23
CA GLU A 287 22.46 36.54 2.13
C GLU A 287 22.95 36.99 0.74
#